data_AF-A0A386ZF67-F1
#
_entry.id   AF-A0A386ZF67-F1
#
_cell.length_a   1.000
_cell.length_b   1.000
_cell.length_c   1.000
_cell.angle_alpha   90.00
_cell.angle_beta   90.00
_cell.angle_gamma   90.00
#
_symmetry.space_group_name_H-M   'P 1'
#
loop_
_entity.id
_entity.type
_entity.pdbx_description
1 polymer ?
#
loop_
_entity_poly.entity_id
_entity_poly.type
_entity_poly.pdbx_seq_one_letter_code
_entity_poly.pdbx_strand_id
1 'polypeptide(L)'
;MTIYTTDDWCMTSDRSHESAVRVADGWTLAWRCSWLPDRLLTRAQALAAMVLAEIVADGGCQHDERLQGRVIASAGELGIPVEQAVFVLSRRRSA
;
A
#
# COMPACT_ATOMS: atom_id res chain seq x y z
N MET A 1 4.04 -10.64 7.56
CA MET A 1 3.83 -9.68 6.47
C MET A 1 4.95 -9.85 5.47
N THR A 2 4.61 -10.15 4.21
CA THR A 2 5.60 -10.40 3.15
C THR A 2 5.11 -9.75 1.86
N ILE A 3 5.75 -8.66 1.45
CA ILE A 3 5.53 -8.07 0.12
C ILE A 3 6.51 -8.70 -0.85
N TYR A 4 5.99 -9.29 -1.91
CA TYR A 4 6.80 -9.86 -2.99
C TYR A 4 7.14 -8.75 -3.98
N THR A 5 8.41 -8.63 -4.34
CA THR A 5 8.86 -7.73 -5.41
C THR A 5 9.38 -8.59 -6.56
N THR A 6 8.74 -8.50 -7.72
CA THR A 6 9.18 -9.20 -8.94
C THR A 6 9.90 -8.21 -9.84
N ASP A 7 11.19 -8.49 -10.11
CA ASP A 7 12.03 -7.80 -11.08
C ASP A 7 12.05 -6.25 -10.97
N ASP A 8 11.88 -5.71 -9.76
CA ASP A 8 11.74 -4.27 -9.45
C ASP A 8 10.65 -3.55 -10.27
N TRP A 9 9.72 -4.30 -10.87
CA TRP A 9 8.64 -3.79 -11.71
C TRP A 9 7.27 -3.92 -11.03
N CYS A 10 7.10 -4.90 -10.15
CA CYS A 10 5.82 -5.18 -9.51
C CYS A 10 6.00 -5.49 -8.02
N MET A 11 5.08 -4.98 -7.19
CA MET A 11 4.92 -5.34 -5.79
C MET A 11 3.52 -5.94 -5.59
N THR A 12 3.47 -7.13 -4.98
CA THR A 12 2.21 -7.84 -4.68
C THR A 12 2.23 -8.40 -3.26
N SER A 13 1.05 -8.73 -2.74
CA SER A 13 0.86 -9.35 -1.44
C SER A 13 0.05 -10.64 -1.61
N ASP A 14 0.30 -11.63 -0.74
CA ASP A 14 -0.51 -12.85 -0.64
C ASP A 14 -1.84 -12.63 0.11
N ARG A 15 -1.94 -11.52 0.87
CA ARG A 15 -3.09 -11.20 1.72
C ARG A 15 -4.02 -10.15 1.13
N SER A 16 -3.52 -9.29 0.23
CA SER A 16 -4.33 -8.27 -0.44
C SER A 16 -4.36 -8.50 -1.95
N HIS A 17 -5.51 -8.22 -2.58
CA HIS A 17 -5.64 -8.24 -4.04
C HIS A 17 -5.06 -6.99 -4.70
N GLU A 18 -4.39 -6.13 -3.92
CA GLU A 18 -3.80 -4.90 -4.41
C GLU A 18 -2.40 -5.16 -4.96
N SER A 19 -1.95 -4.27 -5.84
CA SER A 19 -0.63 -4.32 -6.45
C SER A 19 -0.07 -2.92 -6.64
N ALA A 20 1.24 -2.81 -6.70
CA ALA A 20 1.91 -1.62 -7.20
C ALA A 20 2.77 -2.01 -8.38
N VAL A 21 2.62 -1.28 -9.49
CA VAL A 21 3.37 -1.50 -10.71
C VAL A 21 4.18 -0.27 -11.04
N ARG A 22 5.40 -0.49 -11.52
CA ARG A 22 6.20 0.56 -12.11
C ARG A 22 5.61 0.90 -13.48
N VAL A 23 5.53 2.18 -13.83
CA VAL A 23 4.88 2.68 -15.07
C VAL A 23 5.85 3.44 -15.97
N ALA A 24 7.05 3.75 -15.47
CA ALA A 24 8.12 4.38 -16.22
C ALA A 24 9.48 3.94 -15.68
N ASP A 25 10.48 3.79 -16.56
CA ASP A 25 11.85 3.53 -16.14
C ASP A 25 12.64 4.82 -15.90
N GLY A 26 13.65 4.79 -15.03
CA GLY A 26 14.52 5.91 -14.68
C GLY A 26 13.91 7.03 -13.82
N TRP A 27 12.60 7.03 -13.54
CA TRP A 27 11.92 8.13 -12.86
C TRP A 27 11.77 7.89 -11.35
N THR A 28 11.89 8.94 -10.54
CA THR A 28 11.69 8.85 -9.09
C THR A 28 10.23 8.54 -8.73
N LEU A 29 9.28 9.17 -9.43
CA LEU A 29 7.84 8.93 -9.29
C LEU A 29 7.36 7.97 -10.39
N ALA A 30 7.82 6.73 -10.31
CA ALA A 30 7.61 5.73 -11.34
C ALA A 30 6.57 4.67 -10.96
N TRP A 31 5.96 4.71 -9.78
CA TRP A 31 5.08 3.64 -9.32
C TRP A 31 3.62 4.08 -9.28
N ARG A 32 2.70 3.16 -9.56
CA ARG A 32 1.27 3.36 -9.39
C ARG A 32 0.70 2.18 -8.61
N CYS A 33 -0.09 2.47 -7.59
CA CYS A 33 -0.77 1.45 -6.80
C CYS A 33 -2.23 1.31 -7.24
N SER A 34 -2.75 0.09 -7.30
CA SER A 34 -4.09 -0.22 -7.81
C SER A 34 -5.23 0.45 -7.03
N TRP A 35 -5.03 0.73 -5.74
CA TRP A 35 -6.00 1.45 -4.91
C TRP A 35 -5.74 2.97 -4.81
N LEU A 36 -4.64 3.46 -5.38
CA LEU A 36 -4.32 4.89 -5.56
C LEU A 36 -3.94 5.18 -7.03
N PRO A 37 -4.85 4.93 -8.00
CA PRO A 37 -4.50 4.97 -9.42
C PRO A 37 -4.10 6.38 -9.90
N ASP A 38 -4.64 7.42 -9.27
CA ASP A 38 -4.44 8.83 -9.65
C ASP A 38 -3.15 9.44 -9.10
N ARG A 39 -2.34 8.66 -8.36
CA ARG A 39 -1.06 9.13 -7.81
C ARG A 39 0.10 8.32 -8.38
N LEU A 40 1.12 9.06 -8.85
CA LEU A 40 2.45 8.52 -9.05
C LEU A 40 3.21 8.57 -7.72
N LEU A 41 3.86 7.45 -7.39
CA LEU A 41 4.51 7.20 -6.13
C LEU A 41 6.00 6.95 -6.35
N THR A 42 6.80 7.29 -5.34
CA THR A 42 8.16 6.73 -5.23
C THR A 42 8.10 5.24 -4.94
N ARG A 43 9.22 4.53 -5.08
CA ARG A 43 9.32 3.12 -4.67
C ARG A 43 9.00 2.94 -3.17
N ALA A 44 9.43 3.88 -2.33
CA ALA A 44 9.16 3.85 -0.88
C ALA A 44 7.67 4.05 -0.59
N GLN A 45 7.04 5.01 -1.28
CA GLN A 45 5.60 5.24 -1.19
C GLN A 45 4.78 4.06 -1.71
N ALA A 46 5.19 3.44 -2.82
CA ALA A 46 4.55 2.23 -3.34
C ALA A 46 4.61 1.08 -2.32
N LEU A 47 5.77 0.89 -1.68
CA LEU A 47 5.90 -0.10 -0.61
C LEU A 47 5.00 0.23 0.59
N ALA A 48 4.95 1.50 1.01
CA ALA A 48 4.06 1.94 2.08
C ALA A 48 2.57 1.69 1.74
N ALA A 49 2.18 1.92 0.48
CA ALA A 49 0.83 1.63 0.00
C ALA A 49 0.50 0.13 0.04
N MET A 50 1.45 -0.72 -0.32
CA MET A 50 1.30 -2.17 -0.25
C MET A 50 1.23 -2.68 1.20
N VAL A 51 2.02 -2.10 2.10
CA VAL A 51 1.97 -2.41 3.53
C VAL A 51 0.59 -2.07 4.11
N LEU A 52 0.01 -0.91 3.77
CA LEU A 52 -1.34 -0.56 4.21
C LEU A 52 -2.39 -1.54 3.67
N ALA A 53 -2.33 -1.86 2.38
CA ALA A 53 -3.25 -2.81 1.76
C ALA A 53 -3.24 -4.18 2.46
N GLU A 54 -2.05 -4.68 2.80
CA GLU A 54 -1.89 -5.95 3.50
C GLU A 54 -2.42 -5.90 4.94
N ILE A 55 -2.11 -4.85 5.72
CA ILE A 55 -2.59 -4.73 7.11
C ILE A 55 -4.12 -4.62 7.15
N VAL A 56 -4.72 -3.83 6.25
CA VAL A 56 -6.17 -3.66 6.18
C VAL A 56 -6.85 -4.96 5.74
N ALA A 57 -6.25 -5.71 4.81
CA ALA A 57 -6.78 -7.00 4.37
C ALA A 57 -6.73 -8.08 5.47
N ASP A 58 -5.75 -8.03 6.36
CA ASP A 58 -5.65 -8.97 7.49
C ASP A 58 -6.67 -8.67 8.60
N GLY A 59 -7.18 -7.43 8.68
CA GLY A 59 -8.13 -7.00 9.71
C GLY A 59 -7.54 -6.91 11.12
N GLY A 60 -6.25 -7.19 11.28
CA GLY A 60 -5.57 -7.34 12.57
C GLY A 60 -5.11 -6.03 13.23
N CYS A 61 -5.22 -4.87 12.57
CA CYS A 61 -4.66 -3.62 13.11
C CYS A 61 -5.36 -3.12 14.38
N GLN A 62 -6.59 -3.52 14.68
CA GLN A 62 -7.31 -2.99 15.84
C GLN A 62 -6.77 -3.50 17.19
N HIS A 63 -6.06 -4.63 17.19
CA HIS A 63 -5.61 -5.29 18.43
C HIS A 63 -4.08 -5.40 18.56
N ASP A 64 -3.32 -4.86 17.59
CA ASP A 64 -1.85 -4.90 17.58
C ASP A 64 -1.26 -3.50 17.42
N GLU A 65 -0.70 -2.95 18.50
CA GLU A 65 -0.07 -1.63 18.54
C GLU A 65 1.08 -1.48 17.54
N ARG A 66 1.81 -2.56 17.24
CA ARG A 66 2.89 -2.52 16.25
C ARG A 66 2.32 -2.35 14.85
N LEU A 67 1.22 -3.02 14.54
CA LEU A 67 0.52 -2.83 13.27
C LEU A 67 -0.08 -1.43 13.16
N GLN A 68 -0.62 -0.85 14.24
CA GLN A 68 -1.10 0.53 14.26
C GLN A 68 0.03 1.52 13.97
N GLY A 69 1.18 1.38 14.63
CA GLY A 69 2.35 2.22 14.37
C GLY A 69 2.81 2.14 12.91
N ARG A 70 2.77 0.94 12.31
CA ARG A 70 3.09 0.75 10.89
C ARG A 70 2.07 1.39 9.95
N VAL A 71 0.78 1.33 10.28
CA VAL A 71 -0.28 2.01 9.52
C VAL A 71 -0.05 3.52 9.53
N ILE A 72 0.20 4.11 10.71
CA ILE A 72 0.46 5.55 10.85
C ILE A 72 1.70 5.96 10.05
N ALA A 73 2.81 5.23 10.20
CA ALA A 73 4.05 5.52 9.48
C ALA A 73 3.86 5.42 7.95
N SER A 74 3.15 4.38 7.48
CA SER A 74 2.92 4.17 6.05
C SER A 74 1.97 5.21 5.45
N ALA A 75 0.94 5.63 6.19
CA ALA A 75 0.06 6.71 5.77
C ALA A 75 0.79 8.06 5.73
N GLY A 76 1.70 8.29 6.69
CA GLY A 76 2.60 9.44 6.72
C GLY A 76 3.53 9.50 5.50
N GLU A 77 4.14 8.38 5.12
CA GLU A 77 4.97 8.27 3.91
C GLU A 77 4.18 8.63 2.62
N LEU A 78 2.90 8.27 2.58
CA LEU A 78 1.99 8.58 1.48
C LEU A 78 1.39 10.00 1.52
N GLY A 79 1.57 10.72 2.63
CA GLY A 79 0.94 12.01 2.88
C GLY A 79 -0.59 11.95 2.81
N ILE A 80 -1.20 10.87 3.32
CA ILE A 80 -2.66 10.71 3.41
C ILE A 80 -3.09 10.40 4.85
N PRO A 81 -4.32 10.80 5.25
CA PRO A 81 -4.90 10.36 6.51
C PRO A 81 -5.06 8.84 6.55
N VAL A 82 -4.86 8.24 7.72
CA VAL A 82 -5.03 6.80 7.94
C VAL A 82 -6.46 6.37 7.61
N GLU A 83 -7.44 7.17 8.03
CA GLU A 83 -8.87 6.92 7.87
C GLU A 83 -9.23 6.86 6.38
N GLN A 84 -8.64 7.74 5.58
CA GLN A 84 -8.83 7.74 4.12
C GLN A 84 -8.28 6.46 3.51
N ALA A 85 -7.07 6.03 3.89
CA ALA A 85 -6.47 4.81 3.37
C ALA A 85 -7.31 3.57 3.71
N VAL A 86 -7.70 3.44 4.99
CA VAL A 86 -8.53 2.33 5.47
C VAL A 86 -9.88 2.32 4.76
N PHE A 87 -10.55 3.46 4.64
CA PHE A 87 -11.84 3.56 3.97
C PHE A 87 -11.79 3.07 2.51
N VAL A 88 -10.80 3.52 1.74
CA VAL A 88 -10.66 3.12 0.32
C VAL A 88 -10.38 1.62 0.21
N LEU A 89 -9.46 1.09 1.01
CA LEU A 89 -9.08 -0.32 1.00
C LEU A 89 -10.23 -1.23 1.46
N SER A 90 -10.91 -0.88 2.54
CA SER A 90 -12.08 -1.63 3.04
C SER A 90 -13.21 -1.66 2.00
N ARG A 91 -13.48 -0.54 1.32
CA ARG A 91 -14.50 -0.49 0.26
C ARG A 91 -14.16 -1.43 -0.91
N ARG A 92 -12.88 -1.51 -1.30
CA ARG A 92 -12.43 -2.38 -2.40
C ARG A 92 -12.49 -3.86 -2.05
N ARG A 93 -12.34 -4.22 -0.77
CA ARG A 93 -12.50 -5.61 -0.29
C ARG A 93 -13.94 -6.09 -0.29
N SER A 94 -14.91 -5.18 -0.14
CA SER A 94 -16.34 -5.49 -0.11
C SER A 94 -17.01 -5.45 -1.49
N ALA A 95 -16.30 -5.07 -2.54
CA ALA A 95 -16.78 -4.99 -3.92
C ALA A 95 -16.39 -6.25 -4.69
#